data_AF-A0A5E3WR71-F1
#
_entry.id   AF-A0A5E3WR71-F1
#
_cell.length_a   1.000
_cell.length_b   1.000
_cell.length_c   1.000
_cell.angle_alpha   90.00
_cell.angle_beta   90.00
_cell.angle_gamma   90.00
#
_symmetry.space_group_name_H-M   'P 1'
#
loop_
_entity.id
_entity.type
_entity.pdbx_description
1 polymer ?
#
loop_
_entity_poly.entity_id
_entity_poly.type
_entity_poly.pdbx_seq_one_letter_code
_entity_poly.pdbx_strand_id
1 'polypeptide(L)'
;MSDVLDSSLPVFGPRRAARPHPLGKEICLRIHLDGCKGLPQPETPFESSGPREFCVKIWYIASRDYGNFVDSSRVHEGTGCLQGTVQWDETLYITCCEHSFVRITLYRAKYGEIYECVCIVGDLLQVSSVSLLPTEWTQSRPDTISECTLFISASTVPADGEEENCELDNVSSMVSEHDDAPSELQSPASSWEVAFRGLSSFREITYRANIAIDDMYWTQHRIYTAYQTCRTRPSDHPQIDSLLKILTTAVNTCVQVQATRVLQRKDCVVKISGELYGLASVMDGIAEYPAFDHTKYRKEELARLVLILVTPDPPPGATSTSTDGDWAALYGTIAKDAILFTLEGIVQSSDAFPPLKSAASGLLFFATSADMASSNKKHIRDINKRVNGLAASLKRGAAEGSMLAPAHQEAISALAADIFALKEDLESIVRERKSRFRRFFSAKRHREDLQDIVWQLDNARSNYTTAVATLNATTNAQVLAYVRPMALVMGISPVYAPGTRPVDAASIPFGSSRIEEVSSV
;
A
#
# COMPACT_ATOMS: atom_id res chain seq x y z
N MET A 1 25.14 6.61 62.19
CA MET A 1 25.64 7.70 61.32
C MET A 1 25.92 7.07 59.97
N SER A 2 25.16 7.24 58.90
CA SER A 2 23.94 8.03 58.65
C SER A 2 23.26 7.38 57.43
N ASP A 3 22.05 6.85 57.60
CA ASP A 3 21.20 6.41 56.49
C ASP A 3 20.56 7.64 55.86
N VAL A 4 21.08 8.06 54.71
CA VAL A 4 20.48 9.11 53.90
C VAL A 4 19.40 8.45 53.05
N LEU A 5 18.15 8.61 53.48
CA LEU A 5 16.97 8.33 52.68
C LEU A 5 16.92 9.33 51.52
N ASP A 6 17.38 8.91 50.34
CA ASP A 6 17.15 9.63 49.09
C ASP A 6 15.65 9.56 48.74
N SER A 7 14.90 10.52 49.25
CA SER A 7 13.54 10.80 48.81
C SER A 7 13.60 11.41 47.41
N SER A 8 13.43 10.60 46.37
CA SER A 8 13.21 11.09 45.02
C SER A 8 11.92 11.91 45.00
N LEU A 9 12.05 13.21 44.77
CA LEU A 9 10.91 14.11 44.65
C LEU A 9 10.05 13.67 43.44
N PRO A 10 8.71 13.68 43.57
CA PRO A 10 7.82 13.36 42.45
C PRO A 10 8.11 14.30 41.27
N VAL A 11 8.52 13.73 40.15
CA VAL A 11 8.78 14.46 38.91
C VAL A 11 7.43 14.96 38.36
N PHE A 12 7.09 16.20 38.69
CA PHE A 12 5.94 16.90 38.13
C PHE A 12 6.27 17.44 36.74
N GLY A 13 6.25 16.55 35.75
CA GLY A 13 6.24 16.89 34.33
C GLY A 13 4.92 16.47 33.68
N PRO A 14 4.44 17.17 32.63
CA PRO A 14 3.32 16.68 31.85
C PRO A 14 3.67 15.29 31.30
N ARG A 15 3.02 14.25 31.84
CA ARG A 15 3.17 12.88 31.33
C ARG A 15 2.87 12.92 29.85
N ARG A 16 3.87 12.62 29.02
CA ARG A 16 3.66 12.45 27.58
C ARG A 16 2.58 11.38 27.42
N ALA A 17 1.44 11.75 26.86
CA ALA A 17 0.39 10.79 26.55
C ALA A 17 1.03 9.66 25.74
N ALA A 18 0.89 8.42 26.23
CA ALA A 18 1.38 7.26 25.51
C ALA A 18 0.78 7.29 24.10
N ARG A 19 1.63 7.16 23.08
CA ARG A 19 1.15 7.17 21.69
C ARG A 19 0.12 6.05 21.52
N PRO A 20 -1.01 6.31 20.84
CA PRO A 20 -2.00 5.27 20.60
C PRO A 20 -1.35 4.13 19.83
N HIS A 21 -1.63 2.92 20.27
CA HIS A 21 -1.14 1.70 19.66
C HIS A 21 -1.88 1.46 18.32
N PRO A 22 -1.21 1.07 17.23
CA PRO A 22 -1.80 1.07 15.89
C PRO A 22 -2.90 0.01 15.70
N LEU A 23 -2.97 -0.99 16.57
CA LEU A 23 -4.07 -1.97 16.67
C LEU A 23 -5.11 -1.61 17.76
N GLY A 24 -5.10 -0.39 18.28
CA GLY A 24 -5.94 0.00 19.42
C GLY A 24 -5.38 -0.46 20.76
N LYS A 25 -6.15 -0.24 21.82
CA LYS A 25 -5.78 -0.62 23.20
C LYS A 25 -5.80 -2.14 23.37
N GLU A 26 -5.03 -2.62 24.33
CA GLU A 26 -5.09 -4.01 24.77
C GLU A 26 -6.36 -4.21 25.61
N ILE A 27 -7.07 -5.30 25.34
CA ILE A 27 -8.31 -5.69 26.03
C ILE A 27 -8.26 -7.16 26.39
N CYS A 28 -8.86 -7.50 27.54
CA CYS A 28 -9.06 -8.88 27.95
C CYS A 28 -10.45 -9.33 27.50
N LEU A 29 -10.51 -10.43 26.76
CA LEU A 29 -11.74 -11.07 26.31
C LEU A 29 -12.00 -12.32 27.12
N ARG A 30 -13.22 -12.43 27.63
CA ARG A 30 -13.81 -13.67 28.13
C ARG A 30 -14.64 -14.30 27.02
N ILE A 31 -14.23 -15.48 26.56
CA ILE A 31 -14.86 -16.23 25.45
C ILE A 31 -15.47 -17.51 26.02
N HIS A 32 -16.80 -17.62 25.98
CA HIS A 32 -17.51 -18.84 26.32
C HIS A 32 -17.74 -19.69 25.06
N LEU A 33 -17.33 -20.95 25.12
CA LEU A 33 -17.49 -21.95 24.07
C LEU A 33 -18.65 -22.89 24.43
N ASP A 34 -19.78 -22.75 23.75
CA ASP A 34 -20.95 -23.59 24.01
C ASP A 34 -20.76 -24.97 23.34
N GLY A 35 -20.57 -24.97 22.02
CA GLY A 35 -20.55 -26.19 21.22
C GLY A 35 -20.40 -25.93 19.73
N CYS A 36 -20.31 -26.99 18.93
CA CYS A 36 -20.27 -26.90 17.46
C CYS A 36 -21.28 -27.87 16.84
N LYS A 37 -21.87 -27.48 15.71
CA LYS A 37 -22.81 -28.29 14.91
C LYS A 37 -22.36 -28.33 13.46
N GLY A 38 -22.76 -29.38 12.75
CA GLY A 38 -22.44 -29.56 11.33
C GLY A 38 -21.04 -30.12 11.11
N LEU A 39 -20.49 -30.87 12.08
CA LEU A 39 -19.23 -31.57 11.90
C LEU A 39 -19.34 -32.59 10.75
N PRO A 40 -18.28 -32.79 9.96
CA PRO A 40 -18.30 -33.69 8.81
C PRO A 40 -18.57 -35.11 9.29
N GLN A 41 -19.38 -35.88 8.57
CA GLN A 41 -19.63 -37.28 8.92
C GLN A 41 -18.45 -38.17 8.49
N PRO A 42 -18.16 -39.29 9.18
CA PRO A 42 -17.13 -40.22 8.75
C PRO A 42 -17.53 -40.88 7.42
N GLU A 43 -16.58 -40.96 6.48
CA GLU A 43 -16.75 -41.54 5.13
C GLU A 43 -17.19 -43.01 5.17
N THR A 44 -16.66 -43.76 6.16
CA THR A 44 -16.94 -45.19 6.28
C THR A 44 -17.34 -45.55 7.71
N PRO A 45 -18.26 -46.53 7.88
CA PRO A 45 -18.59 -47.10 9.19
C PRO A 45 -17.38 -47.72 9.91
N PHE A 46 -16.27 -47.98 9.20
CA PHE A 46 -15.07 -48.58 9.74
C PHE A 46 -14.07 -47.54 10.30
N GLU A 47 -14.11 -46.30 9.82
CA GLU A 47 -13.34 -45.19 10.42
C GLU A 47 -13.88 -44.76 11.80
N SER A 48 -15.10 -45.17 12.17
CA SER A 48 -15.79 -44.73 13.39
C SER A 48 -15.63 -45.67 14.60
N SER A 49 -14.67 -46.59 14.60
CA SER A 49 -14.52 -47.53 15.73
C SER A 49 -14.19 -46.86 17.07
N GLY A 50 -13.75 -45.60 17.07
CA GLY A 50 -13.56 -44.80 18.29
C GLY A 50 -14.26 -43.45 18.23
N PRO A 51 -14.66 -42.88 19.39
CA PRO A 51 -15.28 -41.57 19.45
C PRO A 51 -14.32 -40.50 18.91
N ARG A 52 -14.81 -39.59 18.07
CA ARG A 52 -14.00 -38.53 17.48
C ARG A 52 -13.79 -37.42 18.50
N GLU A 53 -12.54 -37.03 18.70
CA GLU A 53 -12.14 -36.02 19.66
C GLU A 53 -11.81 -34.71 18.94
N PHE A 54 -12.35 -33.60 19.47
CA PHE A 54 -12.22 -32.25 18.91
C PHE A 54 -11.75 -31.26 19.97
N CYS A 55 -11.02 -30.23 19.56
CA CYS A 55 -10.73 -29.05 20.38
C CYS A 55 -10.72 -27.79 19.53
N VAL A 56 -10.95 -26.64 20.15
CA VAL A 56 -10.90 -25.32 19.54
C VAL A 56 -9.60 -24.64 19.94
N LYS A 57 -8.92 -24.04 18.98
CA LYS A 57 -7.72 -23.25 19.17
C LYS A 57 -7.97 -21.83 18.70
N ILE A 58 -7.75 -20.87 19.59
CA ILE A 58 -7.99 -19.45 19.34
C ILE A 58 -6.64 -18.74 19.32
N TRP A 59 -6.22 -18.29 18.14
CA TRP A 59 -5.02 -17.48 17.95
C TRP A 59 -5.37 -16.00 17.99
N TYR A 60 -4.51 -15.20 18.63
CA TYR A 60 -4.73 -13.77 18.81
C TYR A 60 -3.43 -12.96 18.81
N ILE A 61 -3.55 -11.66 18.55
CA ILE A 61 -2.43 -10.73 18.54
C ILE A 61 -2.45 -9.91 19.84
N ALA A 62 -1.43 -10.13 20.69
CA ALA A 62 -1.23 -9.44 21.97
C ALA A 62 -0.05 -8.49 21.91
N SER A 63 0.05 -7.57 22.86
CA SER A 63 1.11 -6.55 22.83
C SER A 63 2.50 -7.05 23.23
N ARG A 64 2.60 -8.19 23.92
CA ARG A 64 3.84 -8.64 24.58
C ARG A 64 4.48 -9.92 24.05
N ASP A 65 3.83 -10.69 23.18
CA ASP A 65 4.27 -12.05 22.85
C ASP A 65 4.13 -12.44 21.37
N TYR A 66 5.05 -13.29 20.91
CA TYR A 66 5.06 -13.88 19.57
C TYR A 66 4.14 -15.11 19.51
N GLY A 67 3.06 -15.04 18.72
CA GLY A 67 2.24 -16.22 18.40
C GLY A 67 1.38 -16.74 19.55
N ASN A 68 0.51 -15.89 20.10
CA ASN A 68 -0.36 -16.28 21.21
C ASN A 68 -1.54 -17.13 20.74
N PHE A 69 -1.81 -18.18 21.50
CA PHE A 69 -3.02 -18.98 21.35
C PHE A 69 -3.50 -19.53 22.69
N VAL A 70 -4.78 -19.84 22.75
CA VAL A 70 -5.38 -20.65 23.82
C VAL A 70 -6.07 -21.86 23.19
N ASP A 71 -5.91 -23.02 23.83
CA ASP A 71 -6.57 -24.27 23.44
C ASP A 71 -7.73 -24.53 24.41
N SER A 72 -8.87 -24.94 23.89
CA SER A 72 -9.95 -25.51 24.70
C SER A 72 -9.57 -26.90 25.19
N SER A 73 -10.30 -27.40 26.17
CA SER A 73 -10.37 -28.83 26.48
C SER A 73 -10.75 -29.66 25.24
N ARG A 74 -10.34 -30.92 25.24
CA ARG A 74 -10.71 -31.87 24.21
C ARG A 74 -12.03 -32.55 24.57
N VAL A 75 -12.96 -32.57 23.62
CA VAL A 75 -14.30 -33.13 23.82
C VAL A 75 -14.62 -34.16 22.74
N HIS A 76 -15.43 -35.14 23.11
CA HIS A 76 -15.87 -36.18 22.19
C HIS A 76 -17.14 -35.74 21.47
N GLU A 77 -17.25 -36.13 20.21
CA GLU A 77 -18.47 -35.98 19.44
C GLU A 77 -19.63 -36.76 20.07
N GLY A 78 -20.83 -36.17 19.99
CA GLY A 78 -22.06 -36.85 20.34
C GLY A 78 -22.30 -38.12 19.51
N THR A 79 -23.02 -39.06 20.10
CA THR A 79 -23.39 -40.33 19.46
C THR A 79 -24.86 -40.34 19.02
N GLY A 80 -25.22 -41.18 18.05
CA GLY A 80 -26.61 -41.37 17.63
C GLY A 80 -27.22 -40.10 17.04
N CYS A 81 -28.30 -39.59 17.62
CA CYS A 81 -28.95 -38.35 17.16
C CYS A 81 -28.13 -37.08 17.40
N LEU A 82 -27.07 -37.15 18.24
CA LEU A 82 -26.14 -36.05 18.49
C LEU A 82 -24.87 -36.14 17.63
N GLN A 83 -24.79 -37.11 16.72
CA GLN A 83 -23.70 -37.19 15.77
C GLN A 83 -23.65 -35.92 14.90
N GLY A 84 -22.45 -35.41 14.65
CA GLY A 84 -22.23 -34.12 14.00
C GLY A 84 -22.17 -32.94 14.98
N THR A 85 -22.20 -33.19 16.29
CA THR A 85 -22.18 -32.15 17.33
C THR A 85 -21.18 -32.42 18.44
N VAL A 86 -20.68 -31.35 19.05
CA VAL A 86 -19.76 -31.34 20.20
C VAL A 86 -20.17 -30.21 21.16
N GLN A 87 -19.91 -30.41 22.46
CA GLN A 87 -20.21 -29.43 23.51
C GLN A 87 -18.96 -29.26 24.39
N TRP A 88 -18.53 -28.02 24.61
CA TRP A 88 -17.41 -27.68 25.49
C TRP A 88 -17.88 -27.18 26.84
N ASP A 89 -18.84 -26.23 26.86
CA ASP A 89 -19.29 -25.53 28.07
C ASP A 89 -18.11 -24.96 28.88
N GLU A 90 -17.18 -24.32 28.16
CA GLU A 90 -15.89 -23.85 28.69
C GLU A 90 -15.79 -22.33 28.56
N THR A 91 -15.03 -21.68 29.45
CA THR A 91 -14.69 -20.26 29.34
C THR A 91 -13.18 -20.11 29.17
N LEU A 92 -12.77 -19.43 28.10
CA LEU A 92 -11.39 -19.08 27.80
C LEU A 92 -11.17 -17.58 28.01
N TYR A 93 -9.95 -17.21 28.39
CA TYR A 93 -9.53 -15.82 28.54
C TYR A 93 -8.35 -15.55 27.61
N ILE A 94 -8.43 -14.45 26.86
CA ILE A 94 -7.33 -13.98 26.01
C ILE A 94 -7.11 -12.48 26.18
N THR A 95 -5.88 -12.03 26.02
CA THR A 95 -5.52 -10.60 26.05
C THR A 95 -5.02 -10.20 24.66
N CYS A 96 -5.75 -9.33 23.97
CA CYS A 96 -5.48 -8.99 22.57
C CYS A 96 -5.71 -7.50 22.26
N CYS A 97 -5.28 -7.04 21.08
CA CYS A 97 -5.51 -5.66 20.66
C CYS A 97 -6.93 -5.48 20.08
N GLU A 98 -7.58 -4.36 20.41
CA GLU A 98 -8.97 -4.03 20.02
C GLU A 98 -9.29 -4.16 18.52
N HIS A 99 -8.35 -3.82 17.64
CA HIS A 99 -8.51 -3.89 16.18
C HIS A 99 -7.79 -5.10 15.54
N SER A 100 -7.35 -6.06 16.34
CA SER A 100 -6.69 -7.26 15.83
C SER A 100 -7.68 -8.29 15.27
N PHE A 101 -7.17 -9.18 14.43
CA PHE A 101 -7.83 -10.39 14.01
C PHE A 101 -7.66 -11.51 15.06
N VAL A 102 -8.71 -12.29 15.23
CA VAL A 102 -8.73 -13.55 15.97
C VAL A 102 -8.97 -14.67 14.98
N ARG A 103 -8.07 -15.67 14.97
CA ARG A 103 -8.23 -16.89 14.16
C ARG A 103 -8.71 -18.01 15.07
N ILE A 104 -9.90 -18.52 14.80
CA ILE A 104 -10.52 -19.65 15.51
C ILE A 104 -10.38 -20.87 14.61
N THR A 105 -9.75 -21.92 15.13
CA THR A 105 -9.48 -23.17 14.42
C THR A 105 -10.08 -24.34 15.17
N LEU A 106 -10.84 -25.18 14.47
CA LEU A 106 -11.31 -26.45 15.00
C LEU A 106 -10.31 -27.54 14.61
N TYR A 107 -9.85 -28.28 15.61
CA TYR A 107 -8.93 -29.38 15.47
C TYR A 107 -9.62 -30.71 15.70
N ARG A 108 -9.26 -31.73 14.90
CA ARG A 108 -9.56 -33.12 15.19
C ARG A 108 -8.26 -33.79 15.65
N ALA A 109 -8.23 -34.36 16.85
CA ALA A 109 -7.00 -34.72 17.57
C ALA A 109 -5.96 -35.52 16.74
N LYS A 110 -6.40 -36.34 15.79
CA LYS A 110 -5.53 -37.17 14.92
C LYS A 110 -5.18 -36.54 13.57
N TYR A 111 -5.92 -35.53 13.11
CA TYR A 111 -5.86 -35.02 11.74
C TYR A 111 -5.40 -33.55 11.65
N GLY A 112 -5.31 -32.83 12.78
CA GLY A 112 -4.91 -31.42 12.80
C GLY A 112 -6.09 -30.47 12.58
N GLU A 113 -5.80 -29.30 12.00
CA GLU A 113 -6.77 -28.24 11.68
C GLU A 113 -7.74 -28.70 10.59
N ILE A 114 -9.04 -28.69 10.90
CA ILE A 114 -10.09 -29.11 9.97
C ILE A 114 -10.94 -27.94 9.48
N TYR A 115 -11.25 -26.99 10.35
CA TYR A 115 -12.02 -25.80 10.00
C TYR A 115 -11.41 -24.57 10.63
N GLU A 116 -11.60 -23.42 10.00
CA GLU A 116 -11.16 -22.14 10.53
C GLU A 116 -12.11 -20.98 10.24
N CYS A 117 -11.98 -19.93 11.04
CA CYS A 117 -12.59 -18.64 10.80
C CYS A 117 -11.66 -17.53 11.31
N VAL A 118 -11.62 -16.42 10.58
CA VAL A 118 -10.89 -15.21 10.98
C VAL A 118 -11.89 -14.08 11.12
N CYS A 119 -11.96 -13.48 12.32
CA CYS A 119 -12.86 -12.37 12.64
C CYS A 119 -12.10 -11.22 13.30
N ILE A 120 -12.66 -10.01 13.27
CA ILE A 120 -12.12 -8.87 14.03
C ILE A 120 -12.62 -8.99 15.47
N VAL A 121 -11.80 -8.62 16.46
CA VAL A 121 -12.20 -8.65 17.88
C VAL A 121 -13.53 -7.93 18.13
N GLY A 122 -13.75 -6.77 17.50
CA GLY A 122 -15.00 -6.02 17.60
C GLY A 122 -16.24 -6.77 17.08
N ASP A 123 -16.07 -7.63 16.07
CA ASP A 123 -17.16 -8.48 15.54
C ASP A 123 -17.41 -9.67 16.47
N LEU A 124 -16.35 -10.26 17.02
CA LEU A 124 -16.42 -11.39 17.95
C LEU A 124 -17.26 -11.04 19.19
N LEU A 125 -17.19 -9.80 19.66
CA LEU A 125 -17.99 -9.27 20.77
C LEU A 125 -19.49 -9.13 20.46
N GLN A 126 -19.88 -9.18 19.19
CA GLN A 126 -21.27 -8.94 18.74
C GLN A 126 -21.98 -10.22 18.28
N VAL A 127 -21.25 -11.32 18.10
CA VAL A 127 -21.79 -12.58 17.56
C VAL A 127 -22.05 -13.60 18.67
N SER A 128 -23.06 -14.44 18.46
CA SER A 128 -23.36 -15.63 19.28
C SER A 128 -22.93 -16.93 18.62
N SER A 129 -22.44 -16.85 17.38
CA SER A 129 -21.89 -17.98 16.64
C SER A 129 -21.02 -17.50 15.49
N VAL A 130 -20.10 -18.37 15.05
CA VAL A 130 -19.26 -18.16 13.88
C VAL A 130 -19.34 -19.37 12.95
N SER A 131 -19.41 -19.12 11.65
CA SER A 131 -19.25 -20.16 10.64
C SER A 131 -17.76 -20.45 10.47
N LEU A 132 -17.37 -21.72 10.61
CA LEU A 132 -16.03 -22.19 10.33
C LEU A 132 -16.03 -22.85 8.94
N LEU A 133 -15.07 -22.44 8.10
CA LEU A 133 -14.88 -22.94 6.74
C LEU A 133 -13.81 -24.03 6.73
N PRO A 134 -13.89 -25.02 5.82
CA PRO A 134 -12.86 -26.04 5.68
C PRO A 134 -11.52 -25.40 5.27
N THR A 135 -10.45 -25.78 5.97
CA THR A 135 -9.08 -25.35 5.64
C THR A 135 -8.66 -25.83 4.24
N GLU A 136 -7.73 -25.16 3.56
CA GLU A 136 -7.25 -25.58 2.23
C GLU A 136 -6.81 -27.06 2.19
N TRP A 137 -6.19 -27.54 3.26
CA TRP A 137 -5.71 -28.92 3.36
C TRP A 137 -6.88 -29.92 3.43
N THR A 138 -7.99 -29.53 4.05
CA THR A 138 -9.19 -30.37 4.11
C THR A 138 -10.03 -30.31 2.83
N GLN A 139 -10.00 -29.22 2.06
CA GLN A 139 -10.74 -29.15 0.78
C GLN A 139 -10.34 -30.23 -0.23
N SER A 140 -9.13 -30.79 -0.10
CA SER A 140 -8.69 -31.93 -0.91
C SER A 140 -9.48 -33.22 -0.65
N ARG A 141 -10.24 -33.29 0.45
CA ARG A 141 -11.08 -34.44 0.79
C ARG A 141 -12.50 -34.25 0.22
N PRO A 142 -13.08 -35.28 -0.41
CA PRO A 142 -14.38 -35.21 -1.05
C PRO A 142 -15.55 -34.87 -0.10
N ASP A 143 -15.34 -35.01 1.22
CA ASP A 143 -16.41 -35.03 2.22
C ASP A 143 -16.51 -33.75 3.08
N THR A 144 -15.61 -32.80 2.90
CA THR A 144 -15.50 -31.60 3.76
C THR A 144 -16.23 -30.38 3.22
N ILE A 145 -17.29 -30.58 2.42
CA ILE A 145 -18.00 -29.46 1.76
C ILE A 145 -18.89 -28.69 2.75
N SER A 146 -19.30 -29.29 3.87
CA SER A 146 -20.20 -28.63 4.82
C SER A 146 -19.44 -27.69 5.76
N GLU A 147 -19.83 -26.42 5.77
CA GLU A 147 -19.52 -25.46 6.82
C GLU A 147 -20.02 -25.99 8.17
N CYS A 148 -19.27 -25.72 9.25
CA CYS A 148 -19.74 -26.00 10.61
C CYS A 148 -19.95 -24.70 11.38
N THR A 149 -20.89 -24.71 12.32
CA THR A 149 -21.23 -23.53 13.13
C THR A 149 -20.75 -23.75 14.55
N LEU A 150 -19.84 -22.90 15.00
CA LEU A 150 -19.37 -22.85 16.38
C LEU A 150 -20.19 -21.80 17.15
N PHE A 151 -20.87 -22.22 18.22
CA PHE A 151 -21.63 -21.36 19.12
C PHE A 151 -20.71 -20.82 20.20
N ILE A 152 -20.54 -19.50 20.23
CA ILE A 152 -19.61 -18.80 21.11
C ILE A 152 -20.22 -17.49 21.58
N SER A 153 -19.85 -17.03 22.76
CA SER A 153 -20.13 -15.67 23.20
C SER A 153 -18.88 -15.03 23.77
N ALA A 154 -18.63 -13.77 23.43
CA ALA A 154 -17.47 -13.02 23.92
C ALA A 154 -17.90 -11.75 24.65
N SER A 155 -17.16 -11.41 25.71
CA SER A 155 -17.36 -10.18 26.47
C SER A 155 -16.01 -9.60 26.89
N THR A 156 -15.93 -8.28 27.07
CA THR A 156 -14.74 -7.62 27.60
C THR A 156 -14.71 -7.72 29.12
N VAL A 157 -13.54 -8.04 29.68
CA VAL A 157 -13.31 -8.00 31.14
C VAL A 157 -12.80 -6.61 31.50
N PRO A 158 -13.42 -5.89 32.45
CA PRO A 158 -12.93 -4.59 32.91
C PRO A 158 -11.52 -4.71 33.50
N ALA A 159 -10.63 -3.79 33.15
CA ALA A 159 -9.26 -3.76 33.69
C ALA A 159 -9.19 -3.36 35.18
N ASP A 160 -10.24 -2.74 35.71
CA ASP A 160 -10.24 -2.02 36.99
C ASP A 160 -10.99 -2.75 38.13
N GLY A 161 -11.28 -4.05 37.96
CA GLY A 161 -11.80 -4.86 39.06
C GLY A 161 -10.66 -5.27 39.97
N GLU A 162 -10.63 -4.75 41.20
CA GLU A 162 -9.69 -5.17 42.25
C GLU A 162 -9.51 -6.70 42.26
N GLU A 163 -8.24 -7.11 42.16
CA GLU A 163 -7.70 -8.46 42.12
C GLU A 163 -8.53 -9.51 42.88
N GLU A 164 -9.44 -10.18 42.18
CA GLU A 164 -9.88 -11.51 42.60
C GLU A 164 -8.88 -12.53 42.02
N ASN A 165 -7.69 -12.57 42.63
CA ASN A 165 -6.68 -13.65 42.66
C ASN A 165 -6.72 -14.72 41.54
N CYS A 166 -6.83 -14.33 40.27
CA CYS A 166 -6.38 -15.19 39.19
C CYS A 166 -4.85 -15.11 39.23
N GLU A 167 -4.23 -16.00 40.03
CA GLU A 167 -2.82 -16.36 39.93
C GLU A 167 -2.56 -16.91 38.50
N LEU A 168 -2.53 -16.03 37.52
CA LEU A 168 -1.78 -16.26 36.30
C LEU A 168 -0.33 -16.19 36.77
N ASP A 169 0.35 -17.34 36.76
CA ASP A 169 1.77 -17.52 37.05
C ASP A 169 2.62 -16.54 36.22
N ASN A 170 2.70 -15.29 36.68
CA ASN A 170 3.46 -14.21 36.06
C ASN A 170 4.91 -14.35 36.50
N VAL A 171 5.57 -15.38 35.97
CA VAL A 171 7.02 -15.45 35.96
C VAL A 171 7.51 -14.32 35.04
N SER A 172 8.17 -13.31 35.61
CA SER A 172 8.91 -12.24 34.91
C SER A 172 8.14 -10.94 34.54
N SER A 173 7.55 -10.27 35.53
CA SER A 173 7.32 -8.81 35.44
C SER A 173 8.56 -8.05 35.92
N MET A 174 9.63 -8.04 35.13
CA MET A 174 10.65 -6.98 35.22
C MET A 174 10.14 -5.79 34.41
N VAL A 175 9.44 -4.88 35.09
CA VAL A 175 9.11 -3.55 34.56
C VAL A 175 10.44 -2.83 34.32
N SER A 176 10.90 -2.83 33.07
CA SER A 176 12.02 -1.99 32.68
C SER A 176 11.52 -0.55 32.59
N GLU A 177 11.78 0.23 33.64
CA GLU A 177 11.78 1.69 33.55
C GLU A 177 12.92 2.08 32.60
N HIS A 178 12.59 2.22 31.31
CA HIS A 178 13.54 2.73 30.33
C HIS A 178 13.52 4.25 30.38
N ASP A 179 14.55 4.80 31.02
CA ASP A 179 14.81 6.23 31.16
C ASP A 179 14.85 6.98 29.81
N ASP A 180 14.32 8.20 29.87
CA ASP A 180 14.10 9.15 28.80
C ASP A 180 15.34 9.39 27.90
N ALA A 181 15.27 8.88 26.67
CA ALA A 181 16.19 9.20 25.58
C ALA A 181 15.49 10.02 24.47
N PRO A 182 16.24 10.83 23.70
CA PRO A 182 15.75 12.09 23.14
C PRO A 182 14.82 11.93 21.95
N SER A 183 13.93 12.92 21.87
CA SER A 183 12.93 13.15 20.84
C SER A 183 13.48 13.25 19.41
N GLU A 184 12.56 13.05 18.45
CA GLU A 184 12.57 13.59 17.07
C GLU A 184 13.12 12.76 15.91
N LEU A 185 12.82 11.46 15.90
CA LEU A 185 12.44 10.80 14.64
C LEU A 185 10.98 10.38 14.76
N GLN A 186 10.08 11.27 14.34
CA GLN A 186 8.67 10.96 14.13
C GLN A 186 8.57 10.01 12.92
N SER A 187 8.96 8.74 13.10
CA SER A 187 8.49 7.68 12.22
C SER A 187 6.95 7.75 12.21
N PRO A 188 6.32 7.71 11.03
CA PRO A 188 4.92 8.05 10.89
C PRO A 188 4.09 6.92 11.48
N ALA A 189 3.78 6.96 12.78
CA ALA A 189 2.83 6.03 13.42
C ALA A 189 1.50 5.93 12.63
N SER A 190 1.16 6.99 11.87
CA SER A 190 0.04 7.03 10.93
C SER A 190 0.12 6.01 9.80
N SER A 191 1.31 5.60 9.32
CA SER A 191 1.41 4.65 8.19
C SER A 191 0.99 3.24 8.61
N TRP A 192 1.42 2.78 9.78
CA TRP A 192 1.06 1.47 10.34
C TRP A 192 -0.43 1.38 10.65
N GLU A 193 -0.99 2.40 11.29
CA GLU A 193 -2.43 2.47 11.58
C GLU A 193 -3.27 2.38 10.30
N VAL A 194 -2.89 3.12 9.26
CA VAL A 194 -3.60 3.08 7.96
C VAL A 194 -3.49 1.69 7.32
N ALA A 195 -2.35 1.02 7.43
CA ALA A 195 -2.18 -0.35 6.91
C ALA A 195 -3.08 -1.36 7.64
N PHE A 196 -3.12 -1.33 8.97
CA PHE A 196 -3.97 -2.23 9.75
C PHE A 196 -5.45 -1.99 9.49
N ARG A 197 -5.88 -0.72 9.47
CA ARG A 197 -7.26 -0.36 9.14
C ARG A 197 -7.64 -0.82 7.74
N GLY A 198 -6.74 -0.64 6.77
CA GLY A 198 -6.93 -1.13 5.41
C GLY A 198 -7.16 -2.64 5.39
N LEU A 199 -6.34 -3.41 6.11
CA LEU A 199 -6.47 -4.88 6.16
C LEU A 199 -7.81 -5.31 6.75
N SER A 200 -8.27 -4.66 7.82
CA SER A 200 -9.59 -4.91 8.40
C SER A 200 -10.71 -4.64 7.39
N SER A 201 -10.65 -3.52 6.67
CA SER A 201 -11.64 -3.20 5.62
C SER A 201 -11.59 -4.18 4.43
N PHE A 202 -10.39 -4.62 4.03
CA PHE A 202 -10.26 -5.63 2.97
C PHE A 202 -10.82 -6.98 3.40
N ARG A 203 -10.54 -7.41 4.65
CA ARG A 203 -11.14 -8.61 5.22
C ARG A 203 -12.66 -8.54 5.23
N GLU A 204 -13.24 -7.43 5.67
CA GLU A 204 -14.68 -7.24 5.69
C GLU A 204 -15.32 -7.38 4.29
N ILE A 205 -14.69 -6.80 3.26
CA ILE A 205 -15.18 -6.92 1.87
C ILE A 205 -15.11 -8.37 1.37
N THR A 206 -14.02 -9.07 1.68
CA THR A 206 -13.84 -10.47 1.27
C THR A 206 -14.81 -11.41 2.00
N TYR A 207 -15.08 -11.14 3.28
CA TYR A 207 -16.08 -11.84 4.07
C TYR A 207 -17.48 -11.66 3.49
N ARG A 208 -17.89 -10.42 3.18
CA ARG A 208 -19.18 -10.12 2.55
C ARG A 208 -19.33 -10.77 1.16
N ALA A 209 -18.22 -11.00 0.47
CA ALA A 209 -18.19 -11.72 -0.81
C ALA A 209 -18.12 -13.25 -0.66
N ASN A 210 -18.16 -13.78 0.56
CA ASN A 210 -17.97 -15.20 0.87
C ASN A 210 -16.70 -15.81 0.26
N ILE A 211 -15.60 -15.05 0.28
CA ILE A 211 -14.29 -15.49 -0.17
C ILE A 211 -13.51 -15.94 1.07
N ALA A 212 -13.17 -17.24 1.13
CA ALA A 212 -12.28 -17.78 2.14
C ALA A 212 -10.88 -17.21 1.93
N ILE A 213 -10.32 -16.57 2.97
CA ILE A 213 -8.99 -16.00 2.96
C ILE A 213 -8.33 -16.28 4.30
N ASP A 214 -7.58 -17.37 4.34
CA ASP A 214 -7.03 -17.93 5.58
C ASP A 214 -5.79 -17.15 6.06
N ASP A 215 -5.07 -16.52 5.13
CA ASP A 215 -3.81 -15.82 5.39
C ASP A 215 -3.96 -14.43 6.05
N MET A 216 -5.18 -13.89 6.22
CA MET A 216 -5.35 -12.51 6.73
C MET A 216 -4.89 -12.34 8.17
N TYR A 217 -5.13 -13.34 9.02
CA TYR A 217 -4.62 -13.35 10.40
C TYR A 217 -3.08 -13.27 10.39
N TRP A 218 -2.44 -14.16 9.64
CA TRP A 218 -0.98 -14.21 9.55
C TRP A 218 -0.38 -12.96 8.91
N THR A 219 -1.06 -12.39 7.93
CA THR A 219 -0.68 -11.10 7.32
C THR A 219 -0.63 -10.00 8.39
N GLN A 220 -1.70 -9.84 9.18
CA GLN A 220 -1.74 -8.82 10.24
C GLN A 220 -0.71 -9.11 11.33
N HIS A 221 -0.57 -10.37 11.75
CA HIS A 221 0.41 -10.81 12.75
C HIS A 221 1.84 -10.48 12.32
N ARG A 222 2.23 -10.77 11.08
CA ARG A 222 3.58 -10.49 10.54
C ARG A 222 3.86 -9.00 10.44
N ILE A 223 2.89 -8.20 10.00
CA ILE A 223 3.03 -6.73 9.98
C ILE A 223 3.18 -6.18 11.39
N TYR A 224 2.42 -6.73 12.34
CA TYR A 224 2.50 -6.34 13.73
C TYR A 224 3.84 -6.73 14.38
N THR A 225 4.38 -7.89 14.05
CA THR A 225 5.70 -8.35 14.48
C THR A 225 6.81 -7.43 13.93
N ALA A 226 6.73 -7.06 12.65
CA ALA A 226 7.61 -6.08 12.03
C ALA A 226 7.52 -4.71 12.72
N TYR A 227 6.30 -4.25 13.04
CA TYR A 227 6.06 -3.01 13.78
C TYR A 227 6.70 -3.03 15.17
N GLN A 228 6.51 -4.09 15.96
CA GLN A 228 7.11 -4.23 17.28
C GLN A 228 8.64 -4.22 17.22
N THR A 229 9.21 -4.92 16.23
CA THR A 229 10.66 -4.98 16.03
C THR A 229 11.22 -3.62 15.64
N CYS A 230 10.56 -2.88 14.74
CA CYS A 230 10.94 -1.51 14.37
C CYS A 230 10.73 -0.50 15.52
N ARG A 231 9.80 -0.78 16.43
CA ARG A 231 9.58 0.06 17.62
C ARG A 231 10.69 -0.12 18.66
N THR A 232 11.20 -1.34 18.82
CA THR A 232 12.27 -1.66 19.78
C THR A 232 13.66 -1.37 19.23
N ARG A 233 13.85 -1.44 17.90
CA ARG A 233 15.10 -1.12 17.21
C ARG A 233 14.94 0.21 16.46
N PRO A 234 15.62 1.30 16.86
CA PRO A 234 15.50 2.62 16.21
C PRO A 234 16.15 2.71 14.82
N SER A 235 16.20 1.61 14.08
CA SER A 235 16.71 1.56 12.71
C SER A 235 15.62 1.94 11.72
N ASP A 236 15.77 3.11 11.10
CA ASP A 236 14.96 3.50 9.95
C ASP A 236 15.28 2.57 8.77
N HIS A 237 14.38 1.62 8.51
CA HIS A 237 14.48 0.72 7.36
C HIS A 237 13.61 1.23 6.21
N PRO A 238 14.17 2.01 5.25
CA PRO A 238 13.39 2.59 4.15
C PRO A 238 12.71 1.53 3.27
N GLN A 239 13.21 0.30 3.31
CA GLN A 239 12.61 -0.84 2.63
C GLN A 239 11.31 -1.29 3.29
N ILE A 240 11.22 -1.29 4.62
CA ILE A 240 9.98 -1.59 5.36
C ILE A 240 8.94 -0.53 5.06
N ASP A 241 9.31 0.76 5.08
CA ASP A 241 8.39 1.85 4.73
C ASP A 241 7.89 1.74 3.28
N SER A 242 8.77 1.38 2.34
CA SER A 242 8.38 1.13 0.96
C SER A 242 7.40 -0.04 0.84
N LEU A 243 7.61 -1.13 1.57
CA LEU A 243 6.74 -2.31 1.58
C LEU A 243 5.38 -1.99 2.20
N LEU A 244 5.38 -1.30 3.34
CA LEU A 244 4.17 -0.85 4.03
C LEU A 244 3.33 0.07 3.14
N LYS A 245 3.97 0.99 2.40
CA LYS A 245 3.30 1.87 1.44
C LYS A 245 2.66 1.10 0.29
N ILE A 246 3.35 0.10 -0.26
CA ILE A 246 2.82 -0.77 -1.34
C ILE A 246 1.61 -1.55 -0.82
N LEU A 247 1.75 -2.20 0.35
CA LEU A 247 0.68 -2.95 1.00
C LEU A 247 -0.54 -2.07 1.24
N THR A 248 -0.34 -0.91 1.86
CA THR A 248 -1.41 0.06 2.16
C THR A 248 -2.12 0.51 0.90
N THR A 249 -1.35 0.81 -0.16
CA THR A 249 -1.91 1.26 -1.44
C THR A 249 -2.74 0.14 -2.08
N ALA A 250 -2.21 -1.09 -2.14
CA ALA A 250 -2.89 -2.25 -2.70
C ALA A 250 -4.22 -2.52 -1.98
N VAL A 251 -4.17 -2.60 -0.66
CA VAL A 251 -5.33 -2.86 0.19
C VAL A 251 -6.39 -1.75 0.06
N ASN A 252 -5.99 -0.48 0.15
CA ASN A 252 -6.92 0.63 -0.01
C ASN A 252 -7.55 0.66 -1.40
N THR A 253 -6.79 0.34 -2.45
CA THR A 253 -7.32 0.24 -3.81
C THR A 253 -8.32 -0.91 -3.93
N CYS A 254 -8.05 -2.08 -3.36
CA CYS A 254 -8.99 -3.21 -3.34
C CYS A 254 -10.29 -2.86 -2.60
N VAL A 255 -10.20 -2.09 -1.51
CA VAL A 255 -11.36 -1.67 -0.71
C VAL A 255 -12.32 -0.77 -1.48
N GLN A 256 -11.83 -0.03 -2.48
CA GLN A 256 -12.66 0.83 -3.33
C GLN A 256 -13.38 0.08 -4.48
N VAL A 257 -13.11 -1.21 -4.67
CA VAL A 257 -13.72 -2.01 -5.74
C VAL A 257 -15.15 -2.42 -5.34
N GLN A 258 -16.10 -2.32 -6.27
CA GLN A 258 -17.48 -2.75 -6.05
C GLN A 258 -17.55 -4.23 -5.65
N ALA A 259 -18.38 -4.56 -4.64
CA ALA A 259 -18.49 -5.92 -4.09
C ALA A 259 -18.87 -6.99 -5.13
N THR A 260 -19.73 -6.64 -6.10
CA THR A 260 -20.11 -7.52 -7.22
C THR A 260 -18.89 -7.98 -8.02
N ARG A 261 -17.90 -7.10 -8.17
CA ARG A 261 -16.68 -7.37 -8.93
C ARG A 261 -15.66 -8.15 -8.14
N VAL A 262 -15.54 -7.89 -6.84
CA VAL A 262 -14.76 -8.72 -5.91
C VAL A 262 -15.21 -10.18 -6.02
N LEU A 263 -16.53 -10.40 -6.01
CA LEU A 263 -17.13 -11.74 -6.18
C LEU A 263 -16.81 -12.35 -7.55
N GLN A 264 -16.98 -11.59 -8.65
CA GLN A 264 -16.65 -12.07 -10.01
C GLN A 264 -15.17 -12.42 -10.20
N ARG A 265 -14.28 -11.82 -9.41
CA ARG A 265 -12.83 -11.99 -9.50
C ARG A 265 -12.25 -12.69 -8.26
N LYS A 266 -13.02 -13.61 -7.63
CA LYS A 266 -12.61 -14.29 -6.39
C LYS A 266 -11.19 -14.88 -6.44
N ASP A 267 -10.79 -15.52 -7.55
CA ASP A 267 -9.47 -16.15 -7.67
C ASP A 267 -8.34 -15.10 -7.67
N CYS A 268 -8.62 -13.90 -8.18
CA CYS A 268 -7.69 -12.77 -8.13
C CYS A 268 -7.53 -12.27 -6.69
N VAL A 269 -8.64 -12.17 -5.96
CA VAL A 269 -8.66 -11.72 -4.56
C VAL A 269 -7.89 -12.68 -3.65
N VAL A 270 -8.05 -14.00 -3.84
CA VAL A 270 -7.26 -15.02 -3.13
C VAL A 270 -5.76 -14.84 -3.41
N LYS A 271 -5.37 -14.63 -4.68
CA LYS A 271 -3.96 -14.37 -5.03
C LYS A 271 -3.44 -13.06 -4.43
N ILE A 272 -4.25 -12.01 -4.40
CA ILE A 272 -3.88 -10.75 -3.74
C ILE A 272 -3.60 -10.99 -2.26
N SER A 273 -4.43 -11.78 -1.57
CA SER A 273 -4.16 -12.16 -0.18
C SER A 273 -2.82 -12.87 -0.02
N GLY A 274 -2.53 -13.87 -0.84
CA GLY A 274 -1.25 -14.59 -0.79
C GLY A 274 -0.04 -13.67 -1.00
N GLU A 275 -0.14 -12.70 -1.91
CA GLU A 275 0.90 -11.69 -2.10
C GLU A 275 1.01 -10.70 -0.93
N LEU A 276 -0.11 -10.32 -0.29
CA LEU A 276 -0.11 -9.49 0.91
C LEU A 276 0.58 -10.20 2.09
N TYR A 277 0.24 -11.48 2.33
CA TYR A 277 0.94 -12.33 3.29
C TYR A 277 2.42 -12.45 2.96
N GLY A 278 2.72 -12.62 1.68
CA GLY A 278 4.09 -12.70 1.19
C GLY A 278 4.90 -11.42 1.45
N LEU A 279 4.30 -10.24 1.28
CA LEU A 279 4.94 -8.96 1.60
C LEU A 279 5.09 -8.77 3.12
N ALA A 280 4.07 -9.12 3.90
CA ALA A 280 4.11 -9.05 5.36
C ALA A 280 5.23 -9.92 5.94
N SER A 281 5.40 -11.14 5.42
CA SER A 281 6.48 -12.05 5.81
C SER A 281 7.87 -11.48 5.46
N VAL A 282 8.00 -10.76 4.34
CA VAL A 282 9.25 -10.08 3.96
C VAL A 282 9.54 -8.92 4.90
N MET A 283 8.53 -8.12 5.29
CA MET A 283 8.70 -7.02 6.24
C MET A 283 9.18 -7.54 7.60
N ASP A 284 8.56 -8.61 8.08
CA ASP A 284 8.94 -9.29 9.32
C ASP A 284 10.39 -9.80 9.26
N GLY A 285 10.74 -10.52 8.18
CA GLY A 285 12.10 -11.01 7.96
C GLY A 285 13.17 -9.90 7.87
N ILE A 286 12.86 -8.74 7.26
CA ILE A 286 13.78 -7.59 7.23
C ILE A 286 13.94 -6.98 8.63
N ALA A 287 12.86 -6.88 9.40
CA ALA A 287 12.90 -6.32 10.74
C ALA A 287 13.74 -7.20 11.70
N GLU A 288 13.61 -8.52 11.60
CA GLU A 288 14.41 -9.47 12.35
C GLU A 288 15.87 -9.53 11.84
N TYR A 289 16.05 -9.65 10.51
CA TYR A 289 17.32 -9.89 9.83
C TYR A 289 17.53 -8.91 8.64
N PRO A 290 18.30 -7.82 8.82
CA PRO A 290 18.47 -6.78 7.80
C PRO A 290 19.08 -7.26 6.45
N ALA A 291 19.68 -8.45 6.40
CA ALA A 291 20.30 -9.01 5.19
C ALA A 291 19.32 -9.78 4.27
N PHE A 292 18.01 -9.73 4.52
CA PHE A 292 17.01 -10.51 3.80
C PHE A 292 16.62 -9.87 2.44
N ASP A 293 17.12 -10.42 1.31
CA ASP A 293 16.85 -9.90 -0.05
C ASP A 293 15.98 -10.83 -0.92
N HIS A 294 14.66 -10.79 -0.72
CA HIS A 294 13.68 -11.55 -1.53
C HIS A 294 12.52 -10.69 -2.09
N THR A 295 12.74 -9.40 -2.32
CA THR A 295 11.60 -8.45 -2.36
C THR A 295 11.05 -8.08 -3.74
N LYS A 296 11.76 -8.40 -4.83
CA LYS A 296 11.43 -7.82 -6.15
C LYS A 296 10.17 -8.43 -6.80
N TYR A 297 10.06 -9.76 -6.84
CA TYR A 297 9.00 -10.45 -7.59
C TYR A 297 7.59 -10.17 -7.03
N ARG A 298 7.43 -10.18 -5.70
CA ARG A 298 6.12 -10.01 -5.03
C ARG A 298 5.49 -8.64 -5.22
N LYS A 299 6.32 -7.59 -5.27
CA LYS A 299 5.84 -6.21 -5.48
C LYS A 299 5.21 -6.05 -6.87
N GLU A 300 5.86 -6.60 -7.88
CA GLU A 300 5.40 -6.53 -9.27
C GLU A 300 4.13 -7.36 -9.46
N GLU A 301 4.07 -8.55 -8.85
CA GLU A 301 2.88 -9.42 -8.92
C GLU A 301 1.68 -8.83 -8.18
N LEU A 302 1.84 -8.31 -6.96
CA LEU A 302 0.74 -7.66 -6.24
C LEU A 302 0.19 -6.47 -7.03
N ALA A 303 1.07 -5.61 -7.58
CA ALA A 303 0.64 -4.47 -8.39
C ALA A 303 -0.15 -4.93 -9.63
N ARG A 304 0.30 -6.01 -10.29
CA ARG A 304 -0.38 -6.61 -11.45
C ARG A 304 -1.76 -7.15 -11.07
N LEU A 305 -1.89 -7.84 -9.94
CA LEU A 305 -3.16 -8.42 -9.48
C LEU A 305 -4.17 -7.33 -9.06
N VAL A 306 -3.73 -6.32 -8.30
CA VAL A 306 -4.57 -5.16 -7.95
C VAL A 306 -5.07 -4.46 -9.21
N LEU A 307 -4.21 -4.29 -10.20
CA LEU A 307 -4.58 -3.70 -11.48
C LEU A 307 -5.65 -4.52 -12.22
N ILE A 308 -5.52 -5.85 -12.24
CA ILE A 308 -6.53 -6.75 -12.81
C ILE A 308 -7.86 -6.64 -12.05
N LEU A 309 -7.81 -6.55 -10.72
CA LEU A 309 -9.02 -6.39 -9.90
C LEU A 309 -9.74 -5.06 -10.18
N VAL A 310 -9.00 -3.98 -10.42
CA VAL A 310 -9.52 -2.60 -10.57
C VAL A 310 -9.87 -2.22 -12.00
N THR A 311 -9.33 -2.90 -13.02
CA THR A 311 -9.68 -2.68 -14.44
C THR A 311 -11.04 -3.28 -14.85
N PRO A 312 -12.04 -2.48 -15.24
CA PRO A 312 -13.36 -2.97 -15.64
C PRO A 312 -13.28 -4.01 -16.74
N ASP A 313 -14.22 -4.96 -16.72
CA ASP A 313 -14.31 -5.97 -17.76
C ASP A 313 -14.47 -5.27 -19.13
N PRO A 314 -13.84 -5.81 -20.19
CA PRO A 314 -14.04 -5.28 -21.52
C PRO A 314 -15.54 -5.34 -21.89
N PRO A 315 -16.05 -4.38 -22.67
CA PRO A 315 -17.45 -4.35 -23.07
C PRO A 315 -17.89 -5.69 -23.68
N PRO A 316 -19.07 -6.23 -23.30
CA PRO A 316 -19.59 -7.48 -23.86
C PRO A 316 -19.69 -7.36 -25.39
N GLY A 317 -18.84 -8.08 -26.12
CA GLY A 317 -18.77 -8.00 -27.59
C GLY A 317 -17.36 -8.17 -28.18
N ALA A 318 -16.31 -8.05 -27.37
CA ALA A 318 -14.94 -8.36 -27.77
C ALA A 318 -14.61 -9.85 -27.54
N THR A 319 -15.34 -10.77 -28.18
CA THR A 319 -15.01 -12.20 -28.16
C THR A 319 -13.85 -12.49 -29.11
N SER A 320 -12.62 -12.54 -28.59
CA SER A 320 -11.45 -13.00 -29.34
C SER A 320 -10.86 -14.24 -28.67
N THR A 321 -10.84 -15.35 -29.40
CA THR A 321 -10.41 -16.70 -28.97
C THR A 321 -8.89 -16.89 -28.98
N SER A 322 -8.11 -15.87 -28.61
CA SER A 322 -6.64 -15.89 -28.72
C SER A 322 -5.97 -15.52 -27.39
N THR A 323 -5.76 -16.53 -26.56
CA THR A 323 -5.33 -16.44 -25.15
C THR A 323 -3.96 -15.79 -24.89
N ASP A 324 -3.09 -15.64 -25.89
CA ASP A 324 -1.73 -15.08 -25.70
C ASP A 324 -1.57 -13.66 -26.28
N GLY A 325 -2.39 -13.30 -27.27
CA GLY A 325 -2.45 -11.94 -27.83
C GLY A 325 -3.28 -10.96 -26.99
N ASP A 326 -4.19 -11.48 -26.16
CA ASP A 326 -5.15 -10.69 -25.39
C ASP A 326 -4.53 -9.98 -24.20
N TRP A 327 -3.48 -10.52 -23.58
CA TRP A 327 -2.82 -9.83 -22.46
C TRP A 327 -2.15 -8.55 -22.90
N ALA A 328 -1.44 -8.53 -24.04
CA ALA A 328 -0.83 -7.31 -24.57
C ALA A 328 -1.88 -6.27 -24.99
N ALA A 329 -3.07 -6.71 -25.41
CA ALA A 329 -4.20 -5.83 -25.70
C ALA A 329 -4.83 -5.30 -24.41
N LEU A 330 -5.05 -6.16 -23.41
CA LEU A 330 -5.56 -5.82 -22.08
C LEU A 330 -4.64 -4.83 -21.37
N TYR A 331 -3.34 -5.11 -21.28
CA TYR A 331 -2.34 -4.18 -20.74
C TYR A 331 -2.28 -2.87 -21.54
N GLY A 332 -2.54 -2.92 -22.85
CA GLY A 332 -2.67 -1.73 -23.69
C GLY A 332 -3.87 -0.87 -23.29
N THR A 333 -5.04 -1.49 -23.09
CA THR A 333 -6.27 -0.82 -22.64
C THR A 333 -6.12 -0.27 -21.22
N ILE A 334 -5.53 -1.05 -20.32
CA ILE A 334 -5.28 -0.65 -18.93
C ILE A 334 -4.31 0.52 -18.85
N ALA A 335 -3.18 0.43 -19.57
CA ALA A 335 -2.20 1.51 -19.59
C ALA A 335 -2.87 2.78 -20.08
N LYS A 336 -3.68 2.71 -21.14
CA LYS A 336 -4.49 3.81 -21.67
C LYS A 336 -5.44 4.39 -20.63
N ASP A 337 -6.26 3.58 -19.97
CA ASP A 337 -7.23 4.06 -18.98
C ASP A 337 -6.54 4.76 -17.80
N ALA A 338 -5.37 4.28 -17.39
CA ALA A 338 -4.54 4.94 -16.40
C ALA A 338 -3.97 6.30 -16.90
N ILE A 339 -3.60 6.43 -18.17
CA ILE A 339 -3.20 7.73 -18.78
C ILE A 339 -4.38 8.69 -18.74
N LEU A 340 -5.55 8.24 -19.23
CA LEU A 340 -6.74 9.07 -19.33
C LEU A 340 -7.17 9.58 -17.95
N PHE A 341 -7.23 8.68 -16.96
CA PHE A 341 -7.56 9.05 -15.59
C PHE A 341 -6.54 10.01 -14.97
N THR A 342 -5.25 9.80 -15.20
CA THR A 342 -4.20 10.70 -14.68
C THR A 342 -4.30 12.09 -15.30
N LEU A 343 -4.55 12.17 -16.62
CA LEU A 343 -4.70 13.45 -17.32
C LEU A 343 -5.98 14.17 -16.90
N GLU A 344 -7.09 13.46 -16.72
CA GLU A 344 -8.33 14.03 -16.21
C GLU A 344 -8.17 14.59 -14.79
N GLY A 345 -7.47 13.88 -13.92
CA GLY A 345 -7.11 14.38 -12.58
C GLY A 345 -6.23 15.63 -12.63
N ILE A 346 -5.26 15.70 -13.56
CA ILE A 346 -4.45 16.92 -13.76
C ILE A 346 -5.34 18.07 -14.26
N VAL A 347 -6.26 17.83 -15.21
CA VAL A 347 -7.17 18.86 -15.72
C VAL A 347 -8.05 19.43 -14.60
N GLN A 348 -8.62 18.57 -13.75
CA GLN A 348 -9.48 18.99 -12.64
C GLN A 348 -8.71 19.73 -11.55
N SER A 349 -7.47 19.33 -11.27
CA SER A 349 -6.63 19.98 -10.24
C SER A 349 -5.95 21.27 -10.71
N SER A 350 -5.94 21.55 -12.02
CA SER A 350 -5.24 22.69 -12.61
C SER A 350 -6.13 23.91 -12.87
N ASP A 351 -7.30 24.02 -12.26
CA ASP A 351 -8.21 25.17 -12.44
C ASP A 351 -7.57 26.51 -12.07
N ALA A 352 -6.62 26.51 -11.12
CA ALA A 352 -5.83 27.67 -10.74
C ALA A 352 -4.67 27.99 -11.69
N PHE A 353 -4.38 27.11 -12.66
CA PHE A 353 -3.23 27.21 -13.57
C PHE A 353 -3.66 26.98 -15.03
N PRO A 354 -4.23 27.99 -15.70
CA PRO A 354 -4.83 27.84 -17.03
C PRO A 354 -3.91 27.21 -18.11
N PRO A 355 -2.60 27.55 -18.18
CA PRO A 355 -1.70 26.90 -19.14
C PRO A 355 -1.50 25.41 -18.89
N LEU A 356 -1.43 24.99 -17.62
CA LEU A 356 -1.29 23.58 -17.24
C LEU A 356 -2.56 22.81 -17.57
N LYS A 357 -3.73 23.39 -17.29
CA LYS A 357 -5.03 22.83 -17.66
C LYS A 357 -5.16 22.67 -19.18
N SER A 358 -4.70 23.65 -19.95
CA SER A 358 -4.70 23.60 -21.41
C SER A 358 -3.79 22.50 -21.96
N ALA A 359 -2.55 22.40 -21.47
CA ALA A 359 -1.61 21.34 -21.84
C ALA A 359 -2.13 19.94 -21.49
N ALA A 360 -2.67 19.76 -20.28
CA ALA A 360 -3.24 18.49 -19.83
C ALA A 360 -4.49 18.10 -20.64
N SER A 361 -5.35 19.07 -20.96
CA SER A 361 -6.54 18.87 -21.80
C SER A 361 -6.16 18.50 -23.24
N GLY A 362 -5.11 19.12 -23.78
CA GLY A 362 -4.55 18.77 -25.08
C GLY A 362 -4.00 17.34 -25.09
N LEU A 363 -3.18 16.95 -24.09
CA LEU A 363 -2.68 15.58 -23.96
C LEU A 363 -3.80 14.54 -23.82
N LEU A 364 -4.87 14.87 -23.08
CA LEU A 364 -6.04 14.00 -22.94
C LEU A 364 -6.70 13.78 -24.31
N PHE A 365 -6.80 14.84 -25.10
CA PHE A 365 -7.27 14.75 -26.47
C PHE A 365 -6.38 13.86 -27.35
N PHE A 366 -5.04 13.97 -27.24
CA PHE A 366 -4.12 13.09 -27.97
C PHE A 366 -4.27 11.62 -27.61
N ALA A 367 -4.30 11.30 -26.31
CA ALA A 367 -4.48 9.93 -25.84
C ALA A 367 -5.79 9.32 -26.33
N THR A 368 -6.87 10.13 -26.37
CA THR A 368 -8.19 9.71 -26.87
C THR A 368 -8.21 9.56 -28.40
N SER A 369 -7.54 10.48 -29.11
CA SER A 369 -7.57 10.56 -30.57
C SER A 369 -6.57 9.63 -31.27
N ALA A 370 -5.48 9.23 -30.61
CA ALA A 370 -4.47 8.33 -31.17
C ALA A 370 -5.07 6.98 -31.61
N ASP A 371 -6.04 6.45 -30.86
CA ASP A 371 -6.76 5.22 -31.20
C ASP A 371 -7.66 5.38 -32.42
N MET A 372 -8.27 6.55 -32.59
CA MET A 372 -9.08 6.86 -33.76
C MET A 372 -8.21 7.14 -35.00
N ALA A 373 -7.02 7.69 -34.79
CA ALA A 373 -6.12 8.16 -35.83
C ALA A 373 -5.17 7.08 -36.38
N SER A 374 -4.99 5.92 -35.73
CA SER A 374 -4.05 4.89 -36.21
C SER A 374 -4.60 3.48 -36.04
N SER A 375 -4.57 2.66 -37.10
CA SER A 375 -4.77 1.21 -36.99
C SER A 375 -3.46 0.47 -36.66
N ASN A 376 -2.34 1.20 -36.60
CA ASN A 376 -1.03 0.64 -36.29
C ASN A 376 -0.81 0.70 -34.77
N LYS A 377 -0.97 -0.47 -34.13
CA LYS A 377 -0.77 -0.67 -32.68
C LYS A 377 0.61 -0.19 -32.19
N LYS A 378 1.65 -0.22 -33.05
CA LYS A 378 2.99 0.28 -32.70
C LYS A 378 3.02 1.80 -32.53
N HIS A 379 2.36 2.54 -33.43
CA HIS A 379 2.33 4.00 -33.37
C HIS A 379 1.44 4.52 -32.23
N ILE A 380 0.31 3.86 -31.96
CA ILE A 380 -0.53 4.16 -30.77
C ILE A 380 0.30 4.00 -29.50
N ARG A 381 1.03 2.88 -29.38
CA ARG A 381 1.86 2.60 -28.22
C ARG A 381 2.97 3.65 -28.04
N ASP A 382 3.58 4.11 -29.13
CA ASP A 382 4.62 5.13 -29.07
C ASP A 382 4.07 6.50 -28.67
N ILE A 383 2.91 6.91 -29.21
CA ILE A 383 2.21 8.14 -28.82
C ILE A 383 1.83 8.08 -27.33
N ASN A 384 1.19 7.00 -26.88
CA ASN A 384 0.80 6.84 -25.47
C ASN A 384 2.01 6.83 -24.52
N LYS A 385 3.13 6.21 -24.92
CA LYS A 385 4.38 6.24 -24.15
C LYS A 385 4.93 7.67 -24.00
N ARG A 386 4.84 8.48 -25.05
CA ARG A 386 5.32 9.87 -25.04
C ARG A 386 4.40 10.80 -24.25
N VAL A 387 3.08 10.65 -24.40
CA VAL A 387 2.07 11.34 -23.58
C VAL A 387 2.29 11.04 -22.09
N ASN A 388 2.53 9.77 -21.73
CA ASN A 388 2.88 9.38 -20.36
C ASN A 388 4.15 10.05 -19.85
N GLY A 389 5.20 10.11 -20.67
CA GLY A 389 6.44 10.80 -20.33
C GLY A 389 6.23 12.29 -20.05
N LEU A 390 5.36 12.94 -20.81
CA LEU A 390 5.04 14.36 -20.64
C LEU A 390 4.14 14.60 -19.41
N ALA A 391 3.09 13.78 -19.23
CA ALA A 391 2.21 13.84 -18.06
C ALA A 391 2.99 13.63 -16.75
N ALA A 392 3.93 12.69 -16.71
CA ALA A 392 4.80 12.48 -15.55
C ALA A 392 5.72 13.69 -15.27
N SER A 393 6.19 14.36 -16.33
CA SER A 393 7.02 15.56 -16.22
C SER A 393 6.22 16.77 -15.70
N LEU A 394 4.97 16.93 -16.16
CA LEU A 394 4.05 17.95 -15.68
C LEU A 394 3.64 17.72 -14.22
N LYS A 395 3.30 16.48 -13.85
CA LYS A 395 2.94 16.11 -12.47
C LYS A 395 4.06 16.40 -11.48
N ARG A 396 5.32 16.15 -11.87
CA ARG A 396 6.49 16.46 -11.04
C ARG A 396 6.64 17.97 -10.81
N GLY A 397 6.39 18.78 -11.84
CA GLY A 397 6.43 20.25 -11.73
C GLY A 397 5.29 20.86 -10.91
N ALA A 398 4.15 20.17 -10.77
CA ALA A 398 2.99 20.66 -10.02
C ALA A 398 2.96 20.21 -8.55
N ALA A 399 3.66 19.13 -8.19
CA ALA A 399 3.58 18.52 -6.85
C ALA A 399 4.42 19.25 -5.77
N GLU A 400 5.36 20.10 -6.16
CA GLU A 400 6.12 20.94 -5.25
C GLU A 400 5.33 22.25 -5.06
N GLY A 401 4.62 22.39 -3.92
CA GLY A 401 3.72 23.51 -3.60
C GLY A 401 4.35 24.93 -3.55
N SER A 402 5.47 25.14 -4.23
CA SER A 402 6.03 26.46 -4.54
C SER A 402 5.17 27.18 -5.57
N MET A 403 4.94 28.48 -5.39
CA MET A 403 4.38 29.33 -6.44
C MET A 403 5.21 29.16 -7.72
N LEU A 404 4.58 28.70 -8.81
CA LEU A 404 5.24 28.56 -10.11
C LEU A 404 5.86 29.91 -10.49
N ALA A 405 7.19 29.95 -10.62
CA ALA A 405 7.88 31.13 -11.11
C ALA A 405 7.32 31.53 -12.49
N PRO A 406 7.24 32.82 -12.84
CA PRO A 406 6.71 33.28 -14.13
C PRO A 406 7.32 32.58 -15.35
N ALA A 407 8.58 32.17 -15.27
CA ALA A 407 9.26 31.42 -16.33
C ALA A 407 8.77 29.95 -16.46
N HIS A 408 8.30 29.30 -15.38
CA HIS A 408 7.59 28.01 -15.51
C HIS A 408 6.25 28.20 -16.24
N GLN A 409 5.56 29.30 -15.96
CA GLN A 409 4.30 29.61 -16.63
C GLN A 409 4.49 29.84 -18.14
N GLU A 410 5.57 30.52 -18.53
CA GLU A 410 5.93 30.73 -19.94
C GLU A 410 6.28 29.41 -20.65
N ALA A 411 7.09 28.55 -20.02
CA ALA A 411 7.44 27.23 -20.56
C ALA A 411 6.21 26.31 -20.69
N ILE A 412 5.29 26.34 -19.73
CA ILE A 412 4.03 25.58 -19.78
C ILE A 412 3.09 26.18 -20.85
N SER A 413 3.07 27.51 -21.02
CA SER A 413 2.25 28.18 -22.04
C SER A 413 2.74 27.88 -23.46
N ALA A 414 4.06 27.89 -23.68
CA ALA A 414 4.66 27.47 -24.95
C ALA A 414 4.33 26.00 -25.25
N LEU A 415 4.46 25.13 -24.26
CA LEU A 415 4.08 23.72 -24.40
C LEU A 415 2.58 23.54 -24.71
N ALA A 416 1.70 24.32 -24.07
CA ALA A 416 0.27 24.29 -24.32
C ALA A 416 -0.06 24.74 -25.76
N ALA A 417 0.62 25.77 -26.27
CA ALA A 417 0.46 26.25 -27.63
C ALA A 417 0.93 25.19 -28.66
N ASP A 418 2.08 24.56 -28.42
CA ASP A 418 2.60 23.47 -29.27
C ASP A 418 1.64 22.27 -29.30
N ILE A 419 1.13 21.87 -28.13
CA ILE A 419 0.13 20.80 -28.01
C ILE A 419 -1.17 21.18 -28.72
N PHE A 420 -1.60 22.44 -28.66
CA PHE A 420 -2.81 22.91 -29.35
C PHE A 420 -2.65 22.90 -30.88
N ALA A 421 -1.49 23.32 -31.41
CA ALA A 421 -1.20 23.24 -32.84
C ALA A 421 -1.22 21.77 -33.33
N LEU A 422 -0.57 20.88 -32.59
CA LEU A 422 -0.57 19.45 -32.88
C LEU A 422 -1.99 18.86 -32.86
N LYS A 423 -2.88 19.41 -32.02
CA LYS A 423 -4.25 18.90 -31.84
C LYS A 423 -5.07 19.13 -33.11
N GLU A 424 -4.92 20.30 -33.73
CA GLU A 424 -5.58 20.63 -35.01
C GLU A 424 -5.11 19.70 -36.13
N ASP A 425 -3.80 19.39 -36.18
CA ASP A 425 -3.24 18.45 -37.14
C ASP A 425 -3.80 17.04 -36.95
N LEU A 426 -3.88 16.56 -35.70
CA LEU A 426 -4.47 15.27 -35.40
C LEU A 426 -5.98 15.23 -35.69
N GLU A 427 -6.71 16.29 -35.40
CA GLU A 427 -8.13 16.42 -35.74
C GLU A 427 -8.38 16.37 -37.24
N SER A 428 -7.48 16.94 -38.04
CA SER A 428 -7.53 16.86 -39.50
C SER A 428 -7.40 15.40 -39.96
N ILE A 429 -6.39 14.67 -39.45
CA ILE A 429 -6.18 13.24 -39.75
C ILE A 429 -7.40 12.40 -39.35
N VAL A 430 -7.98 12.66 -38.17
CA VAL A 430 -9.17 11.97 -37.68
C VAL A 430 -10.38 12.25 -38.58
N ARG A 431 -10.60 13.51 -38.97
CA ARG A 431 -11.69 13.91 -39.87
C ARG A 431 -11.56 13.25 -41.24
N GLU A 432 -10.37 13.22 -41.82
CA GLU A 432 -10.13 12.58 -43.12
C GLU A 432 -10.36 11.07 -43.09
N ARG A 433 -10.03 10.40 -41.98
CA ARG A 433 -10.22 8.95 -41.80
C ARG A 433 -11.66 8.51 -41.59
N LYS A 434 -12.59 9.41 -41.23
CA LYS A 434 -14.03 9.10 -41.18
C LYS A 434 -14.60 8.76 -42.56
N SER A 435 -13.94 9.16 -43.65
CA SER A 435 -14.31 8.78 -45.01
C SER A 435 -13.67 7.44 -45.42
N ARG A 436 -14.49 6.43 -45.70
CA ARG A 436 -14.05 5.07 -46.08
C ARG A 436 -13.13 5.04 -47.31
N PHE A 437 -13.39 5.89 -48.31
CA PHE A 437 -12.59 5.96 -49.54
C PHE A 437 -11.25 6.69 -49.34
N ARG A 438 -11.20 7.75 -48.53
CA ARG A 438 -9.93 8.44 -48.21
C ARG A 438 -9.02 7.60 -47.31
N ARG A 439 -9.58 6.71 -46.49
CA ARG A 439 -8.84 5.85 -45.55
C ARG A 439 -7.79 4.97 -46.24
N PHE A 440 -8.05 4.51 -47.47
CA PHE A 440 -7.14 3.63 -48.20
C PHE A 440 -5.98 4.41 -48.86
N PHE A 441 -6.28 5.53 -49.52
CA PHE A 441 -5.26 6.34 -50.21
C PHE A 441 -4.41 7.20 -49.26
N SER A 442 -4.96 7.59 -48.11
CA SER A 442 -4.30 8.51 -47.17
C SER A 442 -3.54 7.77 -46.07
N ALA A 443 -3.58 6.43 -46.01
CA ALA A 443 -2.94 5.67 -44.94
C ALA A 443 -1.41 5.87 -44.88
N LYS A 444 -0.76 6.02 -46.03
CA LYS A 444 0.68 6.30 -46.13
C LYS A 444 1.00 7.74 -45.71
N ARG A 445 0.23 8.71 -46.19
CA ARG A 445 0.35 10.13 -45.81
C ARG A 445 0.12 10.33 -44.32
N HIS A 446 -0.98 9.80 -43.78
CA HIS A 446 -1.27 9.85 -42.35
C HIS A 446 -0.21 9.18 -41.47
N ARG A 447 0.57 8.23 -42.00
CA ARG A 447 1.68 7.63 -41.27
C ARG A 447 2.84 8.61 -41.16
N GLU A 448 3.15 9.32 -42.23
CA GLU A 448 4.16 10.38 -42.28
C GLU A 448 3.72 11.55 -41.39
N ASP A 449 2.45 11.98 -41.50
CA ASP A 449 1.89 13.06 -40.65
C ASP A 449 1.88 12.67 -39.16
N LEU A 450 1.53 11.42 -38.80
CA LEU A 450 1.63 10.96 -37.41
C LEU A 450 3.07 10.89 -36.91
N GLN A 451 4.02 10.52 -37.78
CA GLN A 451 5.43 10.51 -37.42
C GLN A 451 5.97 11.92 -37.22
N ASP A 452 5.47 12.88 -37.99
CA ASP A 452 5.76 14.30 -37.82
C ASP A 452 5.18 14.85 -36.51
N ILE A 453 3.91 14.57 -36.20
CA ILE A 453 3.29 14.91 -34.90
C ILE A 453 4.11 14.35 -33.72
N VAL A 454 4.55 13.11 -33.85
CA VAL A 454 5.37 12.43 -32.85
C VAL A 454 6.74 13.10 -32.68
N TRP A 455 7.35 13.55 -33.77
CA TRP A 455 8.61 14.32 -33.76
C TRP A 455 8.42 15.71 -33.15
N GLN A 456 7.34 16.41 -33.49
CA GLN A 456 7.00 17.72 -32.93
C GLN A 456 6.74 17.64 -31.42
N LEU A 457 6.06 16.58 -30.95
CA LEU A 457 5.83 16.35 -29.52
C LEU A 457 7.14 16.11 -28.74
N ASP A 458 8.11 15.41 -29.35
CA ASP A 458 9.44 15.24 -28.77
C ASP A 458 10.20 16.57 -28.68
N ASN A 459 10.09 17.39 -29.73
CA ASN A 459 10.72 18.70 -29.76
C ASN A 459 10.13 19.61 -28.67
N ALA A 460 8.80 19.65 -28.54
CA ALA A 460 8.11 20.39 -27.49
C ALA A 460 8.51 19.93 -26.08
N ARG A 461 8.62 18.61 -25.87
CA ARG A 461 9.12 18.03 -24.61
C ARG A 461 10.57 18.43 -24.33
N SER A 462 11.44 18.38 -25.33
CA SER A 462 12.86 18.76 -25.22
C SER A 462 13.01 20.24 -24.85
N ASN A 463 12.23 21.11 -25.52
CA ASN A 463 12.18 22.54 -25.25
C ASN A 463 11.71 22.83 -23.82
N TYR A 464 10.62 22.19 -23.38
CA TYR A 464 10.14 22.30 -22.00
C TYR A 464 11.20 21.87 -20.97
N THR A 465 11.82 20.70 -21.18
CA THR A 465 12.84 20.18 -20.26
C THR A 465 14.05 21.10 -20.17
N THR A 466 14.47 21.65 -21.32
CA THR A 466 15.58 22.61 -21.41
C THR A 466 15.25 23.92 -20.70
N ALA A 467 14.02 24.44 -20.89
CA ALA A 467 13.55 25.64 -20.22
C ALA A 467 13.51 25.46 -18.70
N VAL A 468 12.96 24.34 -18.21
CA VAL A 468 12.92 24.02 -16.77
C VAL A 468 14.33 23.86 -16.19
N ALA A 469 15.23 23.16 -16.88
CA ALA A 469 16.62 22.99 -16.43
C ALA A 469 17.36 24.34 -16.35
N THR A 470 17.18 25.19 -17.37
CA THR A 470 17.77 26.54 -17.40
C THR A 470 17.22 27.39 -16.25
N LEU A 471 15.93 27.33 -15.99
CA LEU A 471 15.29 28.07 -14.90
C LEU A 471 15.75 27.60 -13.52
N ASN A 472 15.91 26.30 -13.32
CA ASN A 472 16.47 25.76 -12.07
C ASN A 472 17.92 26.24 -11.88
N ALA A 473 18.72 26.25 -12.95
CA ALA A 473 20.09 26.74 -12.90
C ALA A 473 20.15 28.24 -12.58
N THR A 474 19.29 29.07 -13.18
CA THR A 474 19.25 30.51 -12.91
C THR A 474 18.75 30.81 -11.50
N THR A 475 17.73 30.10 -11.02
CA THR A 475 17.22 30.23 -9.65
C THR A 475 18.29 29.87 -8.63
N ASN A 476 18.99 28.75 -8.82
CA ASN A 476 20.10 28.35 -7.95
C ASN A 476 21.25 29.38 -7.99
N ALA A 477 21.57 29.92 -9.16
CA ALA A 477 22.60 30.96 -9.29
C ALA A 477 22.19 32.25 -8.58
N GLN A 478 20.93 32.68 -8.67
CA GLN A 478 20.40 33.85 -7.98
C GLN A 478 20.38 33.65 -6.46
N VAL A 479 19.90 32.51 -5.97
CA VAL A 479 19.92 32.16 -4.54
C VAL A 479 21.36 32.17 -4.03
N LEU A 480 22.30 31.56 -4.75
CA LEU A 480 23.72 31.61 -4.40
C LEU A 480 24.28 33.04 -4.40
N ALA A 481 23.86 33.89 -5.35
CA ALA A 481 24.28 35.29 -5.41
C ALA A 481 23.76 36.13 -4.24
N TYR A 482 22.61 35.79 -3.64
CA TYR A 482 22.09 36.44 -2.43
C TYR A 482 22.66 35.86 -1.13
N VAL A 483 22.80 34.53 -1.07
CA VAL A 483 23.30 33.83 0.12
C VAL A 483 24.78 34.14 0.36
N ARG A 484 25.60 34.28 -0.70
CA ARG A 484 27.04 34.56 -0.55
C ARG A 484 27.33 35.89 0.17
N PRO A 485 26.77 37.04 -0.22
CA PRO A 485 26.94 38.29 0.51
C PRO A 485 26.40 38.21 1.95
N MET A 486 25.26 37.55 2.15
CA MET A 486 24.64 37.47 3.48
C MET A 486 25.46 36.60 4.44
N ALA A 487 26.00 35.47 3.96
CA ALA A 487 26.94 34.64 4.70
C ALA A 487 28.22 35.42 5.07
N LEU A 488 28.72 36.26 4.15
CA LEU A 488 29.88 37.11 4.36
C LEU A 488 29.63 38.19 5.43
N VAL A 489 28.45 38.81 5.44
CA VAL A 489 28.02 39.77 6.47
C VAL A 489 27.81 39.10 7.83
N MET A 490 27.27 37.89 7.86
CA MET A 490 27.03 37.15 9.10
C MET A 490 28.27 36.41 9.65
N GLY A 491 29.42 36.50 8.97
CA GLY A 491 30.63 35.78 9.36
C GLY A 491 30.51 34.25 9.29
N ILE A 492 29.47 33.74 8.62
CA ILE A 492 29.25 32.30 8.46
C ILE A 492 30.10 31.86 7.26
N SER A 493 31.19 31.15 7.52
CA SER A 493 31.94 30.49 6.45
C SER A 493 31.05 29.39 5.86
N PRO A 494 30.75 29.41 4.55
CA PRO A 494 29.93 28.37 3.95
C PRO A 494 30.61 27.02 4.18
N VAL A 495 29.92 26.12 4.87
CA VAL A 495 30.38 24.74 5.07
C VAL A 495 30.40 24.07 3.70
N TYR A 496 31.58 23.78 3.19
CA TYR A 496 31.74 23.07 1.92
C TYR A 496 31.09 21.69 2.05
N ALA A 497 30.14 21.39 1.16
CA ALA A 497 29.54 20.07 1.08
C ALA A 497 30.65 19.03 0.80
N PRO A 498 30.86 18.03 1.69
CA PRO A 498 31.88 17.01 1.51
C PRO A 498 31.69 16.31 0.16
N GLY A 499 32.67 16.43 -0.75
CA GLY A 499 32.65 15.79 -2.06
C GLY A 499 32.65 16.73 -3.27
N THR A 500 32.46 18.03 -3.09
CA THR A 500 32.70 18.99 -4.18
C THR A 500 34.19 19.33 -4.22
N ARG A 501 34.91 18.81 -5.24
CA ARG A 501 36.31 19.19 -5.46
C ARG A 501 36.37 20.70 -5.74
N PRO A 502 37.29 21.45 -5.12
CA PRO A 502 37.54 22.84 -5.47
C PRO A 502 37.85 22.89 -6.97
N VAL A 503 37.04 23.62 -7.74
CA VAL A 503 37.47 24.07 -9.06
C VAL A 503 38.53 25.13 -8.76
N ASP A 504 39.79 24.79 -9.05
CA ASP A 504 40.92 25.70 -8.86
C ASP A 504 40.55 27.08 -9.39
N ALA A 505 40.62 28.06 -8.49
CA ALA A 505 40.41 29.46 -8.82
C ALA A 505 41.45 29.84 -9.87
N ALA A 506 41.05 29.84 -11.14
CA ALA A 506 41.78 30.51 -12.19
C ALA A 506 41.89 31.98 -11.76
N SER A 507 43.09 32.36 -11.34
CA SER A 507 43.45 33.70 -10.92
C SER A 507 43.10 34.68 -12.05
N ILE A 508 42.03 35.45 -11.86
CA ILE A 508 41.72 36.60 -12.71
C ILE A 508 42.78 37.66 -12.39
N PRO A 509 43.63 38.08 -13.36
CA PRO A 509 44.65 39.08 -13.10
C PRO A 509 43.99 40.46 -13.09
N PHE A 510 43.62 40.95 -11.92
CA PHE A 510 43.39 42.38 -11.74
C PHE A 510 44.76 43.07 -11.63
N GLY A 511 45.28 43.53 -12.77
CA GLY A 511 46.38 44.47 -12.80
C GLY A 511 45.91 45.82 -12.26
N SER A 512 46.55 46.29 -11.18
CA SER A 512 46.36 47.65 -10.69
C SER A 512 46.94 48.64 -11.70
N SER A 513 46.09 49.44 -12.34
CA SER A 513 46.52 50.61 -13.10
C SER A 513 47.11 51.64 -12.13
N ARG A 514 48.43 51.76 -12.17
CA ARG A 514 49.21 52.82 -11.50
C ARG A 514 48.92 54.13 -12.25
N ILE A 515 48.22 55.06 -11.59
CA ILE A 515 48.04 56.42 -12.07
C ILE A 515 49.36 57.16 -11.78
N GLU A 516 50.12 57.50 -12.83
CA GLU A 516 51.24 58.44 -12.75
C GLU A 516 50.70 59.87 -12.73
N GLU A 517 51.02 60.58 -11.66
CA GLU A 517 50.77 62.01 -11.48
C GLU A 517 51.89 62.80 -12.16
N VAL A 518 51.56 63.44 -13.29
CA VAL A 518 52.48 64.33 -14.02
C VAL A 518 52.46 65.71 -13.35
N SER A 519 53.57 66.05 -12.69
CA SER A 519 53.84 67.43 -12.25
C SER A 519 54.48 68.22 -13.39
N SER A 520 53.87 69.36 -13.69
CA SER A 520 54.27 70.37 -14.67
C SER A 520 55.53 71.14 -14.27
N VAL A 521 56.30 71.55 -15.30
CA VAL A 521 57.05 72.82 -15.32
C VAL A 521 56.33 73.77 -16.26
#